data_AF-A0A969ZB39-F1
#
_entry.id   AF-A0A969ZB39-F1
#
_cell.length_a   1.000
_cell.length_b   1.000
_cell.length_c   1.000
_cell.angle_alpha   90.00
_cell.angle_beta   90.00
_cell.angle_gamma   90.00
#
_symmetry.space_group_name_H-M   'P 1'
#
loop_
_entity.id
_entity.type
_entity.pdbx_description
1 polymer ?
#
loop_
_entity_poly.entity_id
_entity_poly.type
_entity_poly.pdbx_seq_one_letter_code
_entity_poly.pdbx_strand_id
1 'polypeptide(L)'
;MHRLSLKNVTLGYGSRTVLTGVSLEVVPGEILGVVGPNGCGKSTLIKGITKVLPLTDGDILLDGRSLRTFSQNEIARYVAVVPQSVSLPEAFTSFEIVMMGRTPH
;
A
#
# COMPACT_ATOMS: atom_id res chain seq x y z
N MET A 1 -15.55 -0.38 6.24
CA MET A 1 -14.73 -1.02 5.20
C MET A 1 -14.66 -0.06 4.03
N HIS A 2 -13.47 0.14 3.45
CA HIS A 2 -13.20 1.16 2.44
C HIS A 2 -13.13 0.53 1.04
N ARG A 3 -13.51 1.29 0.01
CA ARG A 3 -13.34 0.95 -1.41
C ARG A 3 -11.99 1.47 -1.90
N LEU A 4 -11.20 0.63 -2.55
CA LEU A 4 -9.91 0.99 -3.15
C LEU A 4 -10.03 0.95 -4.68
N SER A 5 -9.58 1.98 -5.37
CA SER A 5 -9.56 2.02 -6.84
C SER A 5 -8.22 2.52 -7.37
N LEU A 6 -7.61 1.77 -8.27
CA LEU A 6 -6.42 2.15 -9.01
C LEU A 6 -6.84 2.45 -10.44
N LYS A 7 -6.41 3.59 -10.97
CA LYS A 7 -6.73 4.05 -12.32
C LYS A 7 -5.45 4.31 -13.10
N ASN A 8 -5.14 3.43 -14.05
CA ASN A 8 -3.98 3.50 -14.95
C ASN A 8 -2.66 3.77 -14.21
N VAL A 9 -2.47 3.10 -13.08
CA VAL A 9 -1.33 3.33 -12.19
C VAL A 9 -0.03 2.90 -12.83
N THR A 10 0.93 3.81 -12.85
CA THR A 10 2.32 3.54 -13.25
C THR A 10 3.25 3.79 -12.06
N LEU A 11 4.10 2.80 -11.76
CA LEU A 11 5.02 2.81 -10.62
C LEU A 11 6.41 2.35 -11.04
N GLY A 12 7.43 2.98 -10.46
CA GLY A 12 8.83 2.69 -10.75
C GLY A 12 9.77 3.22 -9.68
N TYR A 13 11.05 2.88 -9.81
CA TYR A 13 12.13 3.37 -8.95
C TYR A 13 13.09 4.20 -9.80
N GLY A 14 13.21 5.50 -9.50
CA GLY A 14 14.01 6.42 -10.32
C GLY A 14 13.53 6.41 -11.77
N SER A 15 14.43 6.11 -12.71
CA SER A 15 14.12 5.99 -14.14
C SER A 15 13.53 4.63 -14.56
N ARG A 16 13.47 3.64 -13.66
CA ARG A 16 13.02 2.29 -13.98
C ARG A 16 11.53 2.12 -13.68
N THR A 17 10.71 2.07 -14.72
CA THR A 17 9.30 1.65 -14.62
C THR A 17 9.20 0.16 -14.32
N VAL A 18 8.32 -0.20 -13.37
CA VAL A 18 8.07 -1.59 -12.94
C VAL A 18 6.64 -2.02 -13.26
N LEU A 19 5.68 -1.13 -13.09
CA LEU A 19 4.27 -1.35 -13.42
C LEU A 19 3.80 -0.21 -14.32
N THR A 20 2.95 -0.53 -15.31
CA THR A 20 2.42 0.45 -16.27
C THR A 20 0.93 0.20 -16.45
N GLY A 21 0.12 1.26 -16.30
CA GLY A 21 -1.30 1.22 -16.63
C GLY A 21 -2.14 0.24 -15.79
N VAL A 22 -1.77 -0.02 -14.54
CA VAL A 22 -2.51 -0.95 -13.68
C VAL A 22 -3.83 -0.32 -13.24
N SER A 23 -4.94 -0.96 -13.61
CA SER A 23 -6.28 -0.58 -13.20
C SER A 23 -6.95 -1.75 -12.48
N LEU A 24 -7.40 -1.52 -11.26
CA LEU A 24 -8.14 -2.50 -10.47
C LEU A 24 -9.04 -1.82 -9.45
N GLU A 25 -10.02 -2.56 -8.96
CA GLU A 25 -10.92 -2.11 -7.91
C GLU A 25 -11.05 -3.21 -6.85
N VAL A 26 -11.10 -2.81 -5.58
CA VAL A 26 -11.44 -3.68 -4.45
C VAL A 26 -12.59 -3.05 -3.70
N VAL A 27 -13.70 -3.78 -3.60
CA VAL A 27 -14.90 -3.32 -2.88
C VAL A 27 -14.87 -3.75 -1.42
N PRO A 28 -15.61 -3.06 -0.52
CA PRO A 28 -15.75 -3.47 0.87
C PRO A 28 -16.11 -4.96 1.03
N GLY A 29 -15.31 -5.69 1.81
CA GLY A 29 -15.54 -7.12 2.11
C GLY A 29 -14.92 -8.09 1.11
N GLU A 30 -14.33 -7.58 0.03
CA GLU A 30 -13.67 -8.40 -0.98
C GLU A 30 -12.27 -8.86 -0.53
N ILE A 31 -11.90 -10.09 -0.90
CA ILE A 31 -10.54 -10.60 -0.78
C ILE A 31 -9.95 -10.70 -2.19
N LEU A 32 -8.99 -9.83 -2.50
CA LEU A 32 -8.27 -9.83 -3.76
C LEU A 32 -6.93 -10.55 -3.63
N GLY A 33 -6.70 -11.57 -4.47
CA GLY A 33 -5.39 -12.22 -4.62
C GLY A 33 -4.58 -11.63 -5.78
N VAL A 34 -3.34 -11.20 -5.51
CA VAL A 34 -2.40 -10.75 -6.55
C VAL A 34 -1.27 -11.77 -6.68
N VAL A 35 -1.22 -12.47 -7.81
CA VAL A 35 -0.26 -13.56 -8.09
C VAL A 35 0.63 -13.23 -9.28
N GLY A 36 1.84 -13.80 -9.29
CA GLY A 36 2.80 -13.62 -10.38
C GLY A 36 4.22 -13.97 -9.94
N PRO A 37 5.18 -14.11 -10.86
CA PRO A 37 6.56 -14.49 -10.55
C PRO A 37 7.29 -13.43 -9.72
N ASN A 38 8.43 -13.79 -9.13
CA ASN A 38 9.27 -12.82 -8.44
C ASN A 38 9.75 -11.73 -9.42
N GLY A 39 9.75 -10.47 -8.96
CA GLY A 39 10.12 -9.33 -9.79
C GLY A 39 9.00 -8.75 -10.66
N CYS A 40 7.81 -9.35 -10.73
CA CYS A 40 6.69 -8.83 -11.55
C CYS A 40 6.00 -7.58 -10.98
N GLY A 41 6.49 -7.04 -9.85
CA GLY A 41 5.99 -5.78 -9.29
C GLY A 41 4.93 -5.87 -8.18
N LYS A 42 4.61 -7.06 -7.65
CA LYS A 42 3.64 -7.21 -6.54
C LYS A 42 3.94 -6.31 -5.33
N SER A 43 5.18 -6.38 -4.82
CA SER A 43 5.60 -5.54 -3.70
C SER A 43 5.65 -4.05 -4.07
N THR A 44 5.88 -3.73 -5.35
CA THR A 44 5.82 -2.36 -5.88
C THR A 44 4.39 -1.84 -5.86
N LEU A 45 3.41 -2.66 -6.26
CA LEU A 45 1.99 -2.34 -6.20
C LEU A 45 1.55 -2.03 -4.75
N ILE A 46 1.91 -2.91 -3.81
CA ILE A 46 1.62 -2.71 -2.38
C ILE A 46 2.21 -1.38 -1.89
N LYS A 47 3.49 -1.10 -2.20
CA LYS A 47 4.15 0.16 -1.82
C LYS A 47 3.47 1.40 -2.42
N GLY A 48 2.92 1.29 -3.63
CA GLY A 48 2.13 2.35 -4.26
C GLY A 48 0.82 2.62 -3.50
N ILE A 49 0.07 1.56 -3.18
CA ILE A 49 -1.18 1.65 -2.41
C ILE A 49 -0.94 2.26 -1.03
N THR A 50 0.22 1.99 -0.42
CA THR A 50 0.54 2.46 0.94
C THR A 50 1.28 3.80 0.96
N LYS A 51 1.39 4.45 -0.20
CA LYS A 51 2.09 5.74 -0.40
C LYS A 51 3.58 5.72 -0.01
N VAL A 52 4.18 4.53 0.12
CA VAL A 52 5.63 4.37 0.35
C VAL A 52 6.42 4.63 -0.95
N LEU A 53 5.82 4.30 -2.09
CA LEU A 53 6.35 4.62 -3.41
C LEU A 53 5.40 5.58 -4.13
N PRO A 54 5.84 6.78 -4.52
CA PRO A 54 4.99 7.71 -5.25
C PRO A 54 4.63 7.19 -6.64
N LEU A 55 3.42 7.53 -7.08
CA LEU A 55 2.91 7.26 -8.43
C LEU A 55 3.62 8.14 -9.45
N THR A 56 4.10 7.54 -10.54
CA THR A 56 4.62 8.28 -11.70
C THR A 56 3.48 8.78 -12.58
N ASP A 57 2.44 7.96 -12.75
CA ASP A 57 1.24 8.31 -13.51
C ASP A 57 0.00 7.59 -12.94
N GLY A 58 -1.18 8.09 -13.28
CA GLY A 58 -2.46 7.60 -12.78
C GLY A 58 -2.79 8.05 -11.35
N ASP A 59 -3.81 7.42 -10.79
CA ASP A 59 -4.32 7.76 -9.45
C ASP A 59 -4.76 6.54 -8.66
N ILE A 60 -4.65 6.64 -7.33
CA ILE A 60 -5.18 5.65 -6.38
C ILE A 60 -6.16 6.38 -5.48
N LEU A 61 -7.35 5.82 -5.34
CA LEU A 61 -8.48 6.41 -4.63
C LEU A 61 -8.88 5.50 -3.48
N LEU A 62 -9.06 6.08 -2.30
CA LEU A 62 -9.69 5.44 -1.15
C LEU A 62 -11.02 6.14 -0.89
N ASP A 63 -12.12 5.41 -1.03
CA ASP A 63 -13.49 5.94 -1.01
C ASP A 63 -13.70 7.15 -1.94
N GLY A 64 -13.07 7.10 -3.12
CA GLY A 64 -13.16 8.18 -4.11
C GLY A 64 -12.28 9.40 -3.84
N ARG A 65 -11.57 9.47 -2.71
CA ARG A 65 -10.56 10.51 -2.44
C ARG A 65 -9.18 10.03 -2.90
N SER A 66 -8.48 10.84 -3.68
CA SER A 66 -7.12 10.51 -4.17
C SER A 66 -6.14 10.41 -3.00
N LEU A 67 -5.33 9.35 -2.96
CA LEU A 67 -4.25 9.15 -1.99
C LEU A 67 -3.21 10.26 -2.02
N ARG A 68 -3.10 11.01 -3.13
CA ARG A 68 -2.22 12.19 -3.22
C ARG A 68 -2.60 13.25 -2.17
N THR A 69 -3.89 13.37 -1.85
CA THR A 69 -4.44 14.36 -0.92
C THR A 69 -4.40 13.95 0.55
N PHE A 70 -4.06 12.70 0.87
CA PHE A 70 -3.92 12.23 2.25
C PHE A 70 -2.53 12.58 2.79
N SER A 71 -2.41 12.98 4.04
CA SER A 71 -1.13 12.91 4.76
C SER A 71 -0.73 11.45 5.02
N GLN A 72 0.54 11.22 5.33
CA GLN A 72 1.03 9.88 5.69
C GLN A 72 0.35 9.33 6.96
N ASN A 73 0.05 10.20 7.93
CA ASN A 73 -0.67 9.82 9.14
C ASN A 73 -2.15 9.50 8.88
N GLU A 74 -2.82 10.23 7.98
CA GLU A 74 -4.21 9.92 7.63
C GLU A 74 -4.31 8.55 6.96
N ILE A 75 -3.47 8.25 5.95
CA ILE A 75 -3.55 6.97 5.23
C ILE A 75 -3.22 5.77 6.13
N ALA A 76 -2.30 5.93 7.08
CA ALA A 76 -1.90 4.89 8.02
C ALA A 76 -3.04 4.43 8.97
N ARG A 77 -4.11 5.22 9.10
CA ARG A 77 -5.33 4.82 9.83
C ARG A 77 -6.24 3.88 9.04
N TYR A 78 -6.05 3.80 7.72
CA TYR A 78 -6.94 3.04 6.83
C TYR A 78 -6.25 1.84 6.18
N VAL A 79 -4.92 1.89 6.01
CA VAL A 79 -4.16 0.87 5.31
C VAL A 79 -3.06 0.33 6.24
N ALA A 80 -3.03 -1.00 6.39
CA ALA A 80 -1.97 -1.71 7.10
C ALA A 80 -1.25 -2.67 6.14
N VAL A 81 0.05 -2.88 6.37
CA VAL A 81 0.87 -3.80 5.59
C VAL A 81 1.55 -4.77 6.53
N VAL A 82 1.45 -6.06 6.23
CA VAL A 82 2.29 -7.08 6.84
C VAL A 82 3.50 -7.28 5.90
N PRO A 83 4.72 -6.95 6.34
CA PRO A 83 5.90 -7.07 5.49
C PRO A 83 6.24 -8.54 5.23
N GLN A 84 6.87 -8.80 4.08
CA GLN A 84 7.30 -10.16 3.70
C GLN A 84 8.32 -10.76 4.69
N SER A 85 9.20 -9.92 5.23
CA SER A 85 10.17 -10.28 6.27
C SER A 85 9.99 -9.35 7.46
N VAL A 86 9.80 -9.92 8.65
CA VAL A 86 9.71 -9.16 9.89
C VAL A 86 11.08 -9.22 10.57
N SER A 87 11.68 -8.07 10.83
CA SER A 87 12.78 -7.95 11.79
C SER A 87 12.23 -7.24 13.01
N LEU A 88 12.06 -7.98 14.10
CA LEU A 88 11.54 -7.42 15.35
C LEU A 88 12.72 -6.90 16.18
N PRO A 89 12.65 -5.66 16.68
CA PRO A 89 13.65 -5.17 17.61
C PRO A 89 13.59 -5.96 18.92
N GLU A 90 14.73 -6.48 19.37
CA GLU A 90 14.82 -7.34 20.57
C GLU A 90 14.42 -6.65 21.87
N ALA A 91 14.44 -5.31 21.89
CA ALA A 91 14.19 -4.50 23.08
C ALA A 91 12.70 -4.37 23.48
N PHE A 92 11.78 -5.02 22.76
CA PHE A 92 10.34 -4.83 22.95
C PHE A 92 9.60 -6.15 23.20
N THR A 93 8.69 -6.12 24.16
CA THR A 93 7.71 -7.17 24.42
C THR A 93 6.71 -7.29 23.27
N SER A 94 6.04 -8.44 23.17
CA SER A 94 4.97 -8.64 22.18
C SER A 94 3.85 -7.61 22.32
N PHE A 95 3.53 -7.20 23.55
CA PHE A 95 2.54 -6.16 23.80
C PHE A 95 2.97 -4.82 23.20
N GLU A 96 4.22 -4.40 23.42
CA GLU A 96 4.75 -3.16 22.88
C GLU A 96 4.76 -3.15 21.35
N ILE A 97 5.17 -4.26 20.71
CA ILE A 97 5.13 -4.40 19.25
C ILE A 97 3.69 -4.27 18.70
N VAL A 98 2.70 -4.91 19.33
CA VAL A 98 1.30 -4.76 18.92
C VAL A 98 0.83 -3.32 19.08
N MET A 99 1.21 -2.66 20.17
CA MET A 99 0.83 -1.27 20.43
C MET A 99 1.47 -0.29 19.44
N MET A 100 2.66 -0.57 18.90
CA MET A 100 3.25 0.25 17.82
C MET A 100 2.35 0.31 16.57
N GLY A 101 1.57 -0.75 16.30
CA GLY A 101 0.58 -0.74 15.21
C GLY A 101 -0.52 0.30 15.38
N ARG A 102 -0.72 0.84 16.59
CA ARG A 102 -1.71 1.86 16.89
C ARG A 102 -1.18 3.29 16.76
N THR A 103 0.10 3.50 16.46
CA THR A 103 0.74 4.83 16.35
C THR A 103 -0.06 5.90 15.59
N PRO A 104 -0.82 5.58 14.52
CA PRO A 104 -1.64 6.58 13.82
C PRO A 104 -2.87 7.11 14.59
N HIS A 105 -3.27 6.49 15.71
CA HIS A 105 -4.45 6.82 16.51
C HIS A 105 -4.08 7.46 17.85
#